data_AF-A0A7C4ZPM6-F1
#
_entry.id   AF-A0A7C4ZPM6-F1
#
_cell.length_a   1.000
_cell.length_b   1.000
_cell.length_c   1.000
_cell.angle_alpha   90.00
_cell.angle_beta   90.00
_cell.angle_gamma   90.00
#
_symmetry.space_group_name_H-M   'P 1'
#
loop_
_entity.id
_entity.type
_entity.pdbx_description
1 polymer ?
#
loop_
_entity_poly.entity_id
_entity_poly.type
_entity_poly.pdbx_seq_one_letter_code
_entity_poly.pdbx_strand_id
1 'polypeptide(L)'
;MQSRTAKILCITLLFICLVTNVYAYTTITIPYDKFNTQTPTYYQTDKTYTLFEAEITIDATYNTSNSNAVIVLMLTNSKDNDKDGIVFKIFASLAQVFIMTDGVYANNKIAEIAGDVGWKNKIGNTWVITYADGKLSIGNSTDKDVLVSNYAYSNFELNYVQVSDGSAVPKSLTSGNVYVSIDDSMLQTETLVYAWIPVIVTFAMLGVVLGLLKKVTK
;
A
#
# COMPACT_ATOMS: atom_id res chain seq x y z
N MET A 1 -19.87 37.72 29.24
CA MET A 1 -18.94 36.56 29.36
C MET A 1 -19.36 35.36 28.51
N GLN A 2 -20.64 34.94 28.49
CA GLN A 2 -21.09 33.75 27.74
C GLN A 2 -20.82 33.77 26.22
N SER A 3 -20.81 34.93 25.54
CA SER A 3 -20.56 34.97 24.08
C SER A 3 -19.09 34.83 23.68
N ARG A 4 -18.15 35.08 24.60
CA ARG A 4 -16.71 34.92 24.35
C ARG A 4 -16.29 33.45 24.45
N THR A 5 -16.82 32.72 25.44
CA THR A 5 -16.57 31.28 25.61
C THR A 5 -17.17 30.45 24.46
N ALA A 6 -18.37 30.79 23.99
CA ALA A 6 -18.97 30.10 22.84
C ALA A 6 -18.19 30.29 21.53
N LYS A 7 -17.64 31.49 21.30
CA LYS A 7 -16.81 31.79 20.12
C LYS A 7 -15.48 31.03 20.15
N ILE A 8 -14.82 30.98 21.31
CA ILE A 8 -13.57 30.22 21.47
C ILE A 8 -13.84 28.74 21.23
N LEU A 9 -14.89 28.16 21.83
CA LEU A 9 -15.27 26.77 21.64
C LEU A 9 -15.55 26.43 20.15
N CYS A 10 -16.28 27.30 19.45
CA CYS A 10 -16.55 27.11 18.01
C CYS A 10 -15.27 27.20 17.17
N ILE A 11 -14.36 28.13 17.48
CA ILE A 11 -13.08 28.26 16.77
C ILE A 11 -12.21 27.02 17.00
N THR A 12 -12.15 26.49 18.23
CA THR A 12 -11.41 25.27 18.54
C THR A 12 -12.00 24.06 17.82
N LEU A 13 -13.33 23.91 17.79
CA LEU A 13 -14.01 22.86 17.02
C LEU A 13 -13.76 23.00 15.50
N LEU A 14 -13.77 24.23 14.98
CA LEU A 14 -13.47 24.49 13.57
C LEU A 14 -12.02 24.10 13.24
N PHE A 15 -11.07 24.42 14.11
CA PHE A 15 -9.67 24.05 13.96
C PHE A 15 -9.49 22.54 14.00
N ILE A 16 -10.16 21.83 14.92
CA ILE A 16 -10.13 20.36 14.99
C ILE A 16 -10.74 19.72 13.74
N CYS A 17 -11.82 20.31 13.18
CA CYS A 17 -12.40 19.88 11.90
C CYS A 17 -11.54 20.19 10.67
N LEU A 18 -10.62 21.16 10.74
CA LEU A 18 -9.72 21.52 9.64
C LEU A 18 -8.41 20.72 9.66
N VAL A 19 -8.11 19.96 10.73
CA VAL A 19 -7.01 18.99 10.76
C VAL A 19 -7.41 17.66 10.08
N THR A 20 -8.31 17.70 9.10
CA THR A 20 -8.53 16.57 8.21
C THR A 20 -7.21 16.25 7.54
N ASN A 21 -6.59 15.15 7.98
CA ASN A 21 -5.39 14.60 7.39
C ASN A 21 -5.59 14.56 5.88
N VAL A 22 -4.78 15.33 5.14
CA VAL A 22 -4.67 15.17 3.70
C VAL A 22 -4.18 13.74 3.50
N TYR A 23 -5.05 12.88 2.98
CA TYR A 23 -4.72 11.49 2.68
C TYR A 23 -3.57 11.50 1.67
N ALA A 24 -2.36 11.29 2.18
CA ALA A 24 -1.14 11.27 1.40
C ALA A 24 -1.00 9.86 0.85
N TYR A 25 -1.32 9.71 -0.43
CA TYR A 25 -1.07 8.51 -1.21
C TYR A 25 0.17 8.74 -2.07
N THR A 26 1.02 7.73 -2.20
CA THR A 26 2.17 7.75 -3.12
C THR A 26 1.76 7.15 -4.45
N THR A 27 2.04 7.83 -5.57
CA THR A 27 1.96 7.25 -6.91
C THR A 27 3.30 7.33 -7.62
N ILE A 28 3.82 6.19 -8.07
CA ILE A 28 5.09 6.07 -8.75
C ILE A 28 4.82 5.56 -10.17
N THR A 29 5.30 6.30 -11.18
CA THR A 29 5.30 5.87 -12.58
C THR A 29 6.70 5.42 -12.97
N ILE A 30 6.84 4.16 -13.34
CA ILE A 30 8.13 3.52 -13.64
C ILE A 30 8.20 3.21 -15.14
N PRO A 31 9.06 3.91 -15.90
CA PRO A 31 9.20 3.66 -17.32
C PRO A 31 9.85 2.30 -17.60
N TYR A 32 9.48 1.68 -18.73
CA TYR A 32 9.89 0.33 -19.08
C TYR A 32 11.42 0.10 -19.10
N ASP A 33 12.22 1.14 -19.36
CA ASP A 33 13.68 1.07 -19.43
C ASP A 33 14.30 0.67 -18.09
N LYS A 34 13.65 0.97 -16.96
CA LYS A 34 14.14 0.60 -15.62
C LYS A 34 14.08 -0.89 -15.33
N PHE A 35 13.23 -1.61 -16.05
CA PHE A 35 13.15 -3.07 -16.00
C PHE A 35 14.12 -3.74 -16.99
N ASN A 36 14.97 -2.96 -17.65
CA ASN A 36 16.00 -3.44 -18.58
C ASN A 36 17.43 -3.17 -18.06
N THR A 37 17.56 -2.80 -16.78
CA THR A 37 18.84 -2.50 -16.14
C THR A 37 19.10 -3.43 -14.95
N GLN A 38 20.32 -3.95 -14.86
CA GLN A 38 20.76 -4.80 -13.74
C GLN A 38 20.90 -4.01 -12.44
N THR A 39 21.33 -2.75 -12.53
CA THR A 39 21.42 -1.87 -11.37
C THR A 39 20.02 -1.55 -10.87
N PRO A 40 19.67 -1.91 -9.62
CA PRO A 40 18.34 -1.61 -9.09
C PRO A 40 18.09 -0.11 -9.01
N THR A 41 16.90 0.31 -9.42
CA THR A 41 16.42 1.68 -9.24
C THR A 41 15.46 1.71 -8.07
N TYR A 42 15.61 2.69 -7.17
CA TYR A 42 14.78 2.84 -5.97
C TYR A 42 13.97 4.13 -6.04
N TYR A 43 12.68 4.02 -5.76
CA TYR A 43 11.74 5.12 -5.63
C TYR A 43 11.31 5.22 -4.18
N GLN A 44 11.54 6.38 -3.57
CA GLN A 44 11.17 6.61 -2.17
C GLN A 44 9.68 6.93 -2.06
N THR A 45 9.03 6.38 -1.04
CA THR A 45 7.66 6.73 -0.69
C THR A 45 7.61 8.09 0.03
N ASP A 46 6.44 8.72 0.03
CA ASP A 46 6.22 10.00 0.72
C ASP A 46 6.39 9.90 2.25
N LYS A 47 6.12 8.72 2.82
CA LYS A 47 6.31 8.39 4.24
C LYS A 47 6.66 6.91 4.41
N THR A 48 7.04 6.54 5.63
CA THR A 48 7.14 5.14 6.04
C THR A 48 5.75 4.56 6.29
N TYR A 49 5.39 3.50 5.57
CA TYR A 49 4.12 2.80 5.74
C TYR A 49 4.30 1.55 6.60
N THR A 50 3.62 1.48 7.73
CA THR A 50 3.56 0.27 8.59
C THR A 50 2.29 -0.55 8.38
N LEU A 51 1.28 0.05 7.73
CA LEU A 51 0.05 -0.55 7.27
C LEU A 51 -0.24 0.06 5.89
N PHE A 52 -0.42 -0.75 4.85
CA PHE A 52 -0.62 -0.20 3.50
C PHE A 52 -1.47 -1.09 2.62
N GLU A 53 -2.08 -0.44 1.63
CA GLU A 53 -2.54 -1.07 0.40
C GLU A 53 -1.70 -0.55 -0.76
N ALA A 54 -1.12 -1.47 -1.53
CA ALA A 54 -0.35 -1.14 -2.72
C ALA A 54 -1.01 -1.75 -3.96
N GLU A 55 -1.21 -0.91 -4.98
CA GLU A 55 -1.74 -1.27 -6.28
C GLU A 55 -0.64 -1.25 -7.33
N ILE A 56 -0.38 -2.38 -7.99
CA ILE A 56 0.59 -2.46 -9.09
C ILE A 56 -0.16 -2.70 -10.39
N THR A 57 -0.10 -1.72 -11.29
CA THR A 57 -0.72 -1.80 -12.62
C THR A 57 0.37 -1.84 -13.69
N ILE A 58 0.32 -2.86 -14.54
CA ILE A 58 1.32 -3.08 -15.61
C ILE A 58 0.70 -2.67 -16.94
N ASP A 59 1.16 -1.55 -17.48
CA ASP A 59 0.81 -1.08 -18.83
C ASP A 59 2.08 -1.02 -19.69
N ALA A 60 2.66 -2.20 -19.91
CA ALA A 60 3.94 -2.35 -20.60
C ALA A 60 3.96 -3.56 -21.53
N THR A 61 4.83 -3.49 -22.55
CA THR A 61 4.97 -4.56 -23.56
C THR A 61 6.22 -5.39 -23.30
N TYR A 62 6.05 -6.68 -23.00
CA TYR A 62 7.15 -7.63 -22.85
C TYR A 62 7.92 -7.85 -24.17
N ASN A 63 9.22 -8.08 -24.05
CA ASN A 63 10.05 -8.50 -25.18
C ASN A 63 9.80 -9.99 -25.49
N THR A 64 8.97 -10.27 -26.49
CA THR A 64 8.58 -11.64 -26.86
C THR A 64 9.72 -12.49 -27.44
N SER A 65 10.82 -11.86 -27.86
CA SER A 65 12.02 -12.57 -28.34
C SER A 65 12.90 -13.08 -27.19
N ASN A 66 12.60 -12.68 -25.95
CA ASN A 66 13.28 -13.14 -24.74
C ASN A 66 12.32 -14.02 -23.93
N SER A 67 12.55 -15.33 -23.93
CA SER A 67 11.72 -16.29 -23.19
C SER A 67 11.77 -16.10 -21.67
N ASN A 68 12.77 -15.35 -21.17
CA ASN A 68 12.98 -15.06 -19.75
C ASN A 68 12.67 -13.59 -19.41
N ALA A 69 11.92 -12.87 -20.25
CA ALA A 69 11.51 -11.51 -19.98
C ALA A 69 10.69 -11.43 -18.68
N VAL A 70 11.15 -10.63 -17.73
CA VAL A 70 10.59 -10.55 -16.38
C VAL A 70 10.62 -9.11 -15.84
N ILE A 71 9.53 -8.73 -15.20
CA ILE A 71 9.47 -7.53 -14.35
C ILE A 71 9.83 -7.98 -12.94
N VAL A 72 10.90 -7.43 -12.37
CA VAL A 72 11.21 -7.58 -10.95
C VAL A 72 10.91 -6.28 -10.24
N LEU A 73 9.92 -6.34 -9.35
CA LEU A 73 9.50 -5.23 -8.50
C LEU A 73 9.55 -5.68 -7.05
N MET A 74 10.05 -4.83 -6.17
CA MET A 74 10.13 -5.12 -4.74
C MET A 74 9.60 -3.93 -3.94
N LEU A 75 8.70 -4.20 -3.01
CA LEU A 75 8.36 -3.29 -1.92
C LEU A 75 9.34 -3.55 -0.78
N THR A 76 10.11 -2.55 -0.34
CA THR A 76 11.23 -2.75 0.60
C THR A 76 11.34 -1.66 1.66
N ASN A 77 11.93 -2.03 2.80
CA ASN A 77 12.22 -1.12 3.91
C ASN A 77 13.51 -0.30 3.71
N SER A 78 14.46 -0.78 2.90
CA SER A 78 15.78 -0.15 2.71
C SER A 78 16.31 -0.27 1.28
N LYS A 79 17.34 0.54 0.98
CA LYS A 79 18.20 0.43 -0.22
C LYS A 79 19.42 -0.46 0.00
N ASP A 80 19.68 -0.86 1.25
CA ASP A 80 20.84 -1.65 1.63
C ASP A 80 20.75 -3.10 1.12
N ASN A 81 21.83 -3.85 1.30
CA ASN A 81 21.88 -5.25 0.92
C ASN A 81 21.05 -6.13 1.87
N ASP A 82 21.06 -5.83 3.16
CA ASP A 82 20.38 -6.59 4.22
C ASP A 82 18.96 -6.03 4.44
N LYS A 83 18.19 -5.95 3.36
CA LYS A 83 16.83 -5.41 3.36
C LYS A 83 15.77 -6.50 3.47
N ASP A 84 14.62 -6.11 3.99
CA ASP A 84 13.40 -6.91 3.94
C ASP A 84 12.53 -6.39 2.80
N GLY A 85 11.81 -7.29 2.13
CA GLY A 85 10.90 -6.87 1.09
C GLY A 85 9.99 -7.94 0.53
N ILE A 86 8.95 -7.48 -0.14
CA ILE A 86 8.00 -8.32 -0.88
C ILE A 86 8.37 -8.22 -2.35
N VAL A 87 8.85 -9.32 -2.93
CA VAL A 87 9.40 -9.38 -4.28
C VAL A 87 8.39 -10.01 -5.23
N PHE A 88 8.11 -9.30 -6.32
CA PHE A 88 7.28 -9.73 -7.42
C PHE A 88 8.17 -10.04 -8.61
N LYS A 89 8.06 -11.26 -9.14
CA LYS A 89 8.63 -11.63 -10.44
C LYS A 89 7.48 -11.91 -11.38
N ILE A 90 7.29 -11.03 -12.35
CA ILE A 90 6.14 -11.07 -13.25
C ILE A 90 6.66 -11.32 -14.66
N PHE A 91 6.49 -12.54 -15.13
CA PHE A 91 6.84 -13.01 -16.45
C PHE A 91 5.64 -12.88 -17.40
N ALA A 92 5.94 -12.96 -18.69
CA ALA A 92 4.93 -13.05 -19.74
C ALA A 92 4.18 -14.41 -19.78
N SER A 93 4.17 -15.22 -18.73
CA SER A 93 3.36 -16.45 -18.65
C SER A 93 3.04 -16.83 -17.21
N LEU A 94 3.62 -16.14 -16.23
CA LEU A 94 3.68 -16.59 -14.86
C LEU A 94 3.91 -15.38 -13.97
N ALA A 95 3.31 -15.36 -12.79
CA ALA A 95 3.71 -14.42 -11.75
C ALA A 95 4.05 -15.15 -10.47
N GLN A 96 5.09 -14.69 -9.78
CA GLN A 96 5.59 -15.28 -8.54
C GLN A 96 5.77 -14.19 -7.50
N VAL A 97 5.50 -14.54 -6.24
CA VAL A 97 5.73 -13.67 -5.09
C VAL A 97 6.70 -14.35 -4.13
N PHE A 98 7.69 -13.60 -3.66
CA PHE A 98 8.67 -14.02 -2.68
C PHE A 98 8.73 -13.02 -1.52
N ILE A 99 9.18 -13.51 -0.37
CA ILE A 99 9.56 -12.67 0.77
C ILE A 99 11.08 -12.66 0.86
N MET A 100 11.66 -11.47 0.91
CA MET A 100 13.05 -11.25 1.22
C MET A 100 13.16 -10.88 2.70
N THR A 101 14.06 -11.58 3.39
CA THR A 101 14.45 -11.26 4.77
C THR A 101 15.97 -11.22 4.83
N ASP A 102 16.53 -10.17 5.41
CA ASP A 102 17.98 -9.94 5.49
C ASP A 102 18.70 -10.09 4.14
N GLY A 103 18.11 -9.57 3.06
CA GLY A 103 18.68 -9.60 1.71
C GLY A 103 18.60 -10.94 0.96
N VAL A 104 18.06 -12.00 1.58
CA VAL A 104 18.00 -13.34 0.98
C VAL A 104 16.58 -13.68 0.51
N TYR A 105 16.44 -14.06 -0.78
CA TYR A 105 15.14 -14.43 -1.38
C TYR A 105 15.04 -15.88 -1.88
N ALA A 106 16.15 -16.62 -1.98
CA ALA A 106 16.26 -17.79 -2.86
C ALA A 106 15.30 -18.95 -2.53
N ASN A 107 14.74 -19.03 -1.32
CA ASN A 107 13.85 -20.13 -0.89
C ASN A 107 12.49 -19.68 -0.32
N ASN A 108 12.17 -18.39 -0.37
CA ASN A 108 10.99 -17.83 0.30
C ASN A 108 9.86 -17.50 -0.69
N LYS A 109 9.60 -18.38 -1.65
CA LYS A 109 8.46 -18.23 -2.58
C LYS A 109 7.18 -18.54 -1.83
N ILE A 110 6.26 -17.58 -1.78
CA ILE A 110 4.99 -17.73 -1.06
C ILE A 110 3.80 -17.97 -2.00
N ALA A 111 3.94 -17.65 -3.28
CA ALA A 111 2.90 -17.82 -4.27
C ALA A 111 3.44 -17.90 -5.70
N GLU A 112 2.70 -18.60 -6.56
CA GLU A 112 2.94 -18.71 -7.99
C GLU A 112 1.61 -18.89 -8.74
N ILE A 113 1.42 -18.13 -9.83
CA ILE A 113 0.28 -18.28 -10.75
C ILE A 113 0.82 -18.50 -12.16
N ALA A 114 0.63 -19.70 -12.69
CA ALA A 114 0.92 -20.01 -14.09
C ALA A 114 -0.24 -19.62 -15.01
N GLY A 115 0.10 -19.17 -16.21
CA GLY A 115 -0.83 -18.63 -17.19
C GLY A 115 -0.95 -19.49 -18.43
N ASP A 116 -1.96 -20.35 -18.46
CA ASP A 116 -2.69 -20.65 -19.71
C ASP A 116 -4.04 -19.90 -19.76
N VAL A 117 -4.55 -19.44 -18.60
CA VAL A 117 -5.86 -18.76 -18.46
C VAL A 117 -5.80 -17.56 -17.47
N GLY A 118 -4.71 -17.38 -16.71
CA GLY A 118 -4.74 -16.57 -15.47
C GLY A 118 -4.37 -15.08 -15.56
N TRP A 119 -3.40 -14.68 -16.41
CA TRP A 119 -2.92 -13.28 -16.40
C TRP A 119 -2.94 -12.61 -17.79
N LYS A 120 -2.72 -13.35 -18.89
CA LYS A 120 -2.87 -12.83 -20.28
C LYS A 120 -4.31 -12.52 -20.67
N ASN A 121 -5.29 -13.24 -20.11
CA ASN A 121 -6.70 -13.12 -20.50
C ASN A 121 -7.49 -12.12 -19.66
N LYS A 122 -6.88 -11.49 -18.65
CA LYS A 122 -7.54 -10.48 -17.82
C LYS A 122 -6.97 -9.11 -18.18
N ILE A 123 -7.61 -8.49 -19.17
CA ILE A 123 -7.39 -7.10 -19.59
C ILE A 123 -7.64 -6.20 -18.35
N GLY A 124 -6.62 -5.49 -17.84
CA GLY A 124 -6.76 -4.55 -16.72
C GLY A 124 -6.26 -4.99 -15.33
N ASN A 125 -5.37 -5.98 -15.24
CA ASN A 125 -4.91 -6.54 -13.96
C ASN A 125 -4.04 -5.58 -13.12
N THR A 126 -4.67 -4.94 -12.14
CA THR A 126 -4.02 -4.32 -11.00
C THR A 126 -3.85 -5.36 -9.89
N TRP A 127 -2.62 -5.57 -9.43
CA TRP A 127 -2.34 -6.35 -8.24
C TRP A 127 -2.63 -5.50 -7.01
N VAL A 128 -3.43 -6.00 -6.10
CA VAL A 128 -3.72 -5.34 -4.82
C VAL A 128 -3.00 -6.12 -3.73
N ILE A 129 -2.18 -5.41 -2.96
CA ILE A 129 -1.32 -5.94 -1.90
C ILE A 129 -1.70 -5.21 -0.62
N THR A 130 -2.26 -5.93 0.34
CA THR A 130 -2.63 -5.36 1.62
C THR A 130 -1.72 -5.94 2.70
N TYR A 131 -1.07 -5.06 3.45
CA TYR A 131 -0.30 -5.42 4.63
C TYR A 131 -0.90 -4.72 5.85
N ALA A 132 -1.41 -5.52 6.79
CA ALA A 132 -1.96 -5.05 8.03
C ALA A 132 -1.75 -6.06 9.16
N ASP A 133 -1.46 -5.58 10.37
CA ASP A 133 -1.34 -6.40 11.58
C ASP A 133 -0.40 -7.63 11.43
N GLY A 134 0.73 -7.45 10.73
CA GLY A 134 1.69 -8.54 10.48
C GLY A 134 1.20 -9.60 9.52
N LYS A 135 0.16 -9.30 8.72
CA LYS A 135 -0.41 -10.19 7.72
C LYS A 135 -0.37 -9.55 6.34
N LEU A 136 0.07 -10.33 5.37
CA LEU A 136 0.12 -9.98 3.97
C LEU A 136 -0.98 -10.72 3.20
N SER A 137 -1.74 -9.98 2.40
CA SER A 137 -2.69 -10.52 1.44
C SER A 137 -2.42 -9.94 0.05
N ILE A 138 -2.55 -10.76 -0.99
CA ILE A 138 -2.29 -10.38 -2.37
C ILE A 138 -3.40 -10.95 -3.24
N GLY A 139 -3.98 -10.12 -4.10
CA GLY A 139 -5.02 -10.53 -5.03
C GLY A 139 -5.13 -9.59 -6.23
N ASN A 140 -6.18 -9.79 -7.01
CA ASN A 140 -6.56 -8.92 -8.12
C ASN A 140 -7.75 -8.05 -7.73
N SER A 141 -7.77 -6.78 -8.15
CA SER A 141 -8.82 -5.81 -7.87
C SER A 141 -10.22 -6.22 -8.36
N THR A 142 -10.32 -7.06 -9.42
CA THR A 142 -11.60 -7.34 -10.09
C THR A 142 -12.30 -8.61 -9.61
N ASP A 143 -11.58 -9.73 -9.49
CA ASP A 143 -12.18 -11.05 -9.19
C ASP A 143 -11.92 -11.55 -7.75
N LYS A 144 -11.04 -10.86 -7.02
CA LYS A 144 -10.61 -11.25 -5.66
C LYS A 144 -10.12 -12.71 -5.54
N ASP A 145 -9.63 -13.31 -6.63
CA ASP A 145 -8.85 -14.55 -6.51
C ASP A 145 -7.64 -14.23 -5.64
N VAL A 146 -7.70 -14.69 -4.39
CA VAL A 146 -6.68 -14.40 -3.40
C VAL A 146 -5.48 -15.29 -3.70
N LEU A 147 -4.41 -14.67 -4.19
CA LEU A 147 -3.14 -15.34 -4.47
C LEU A 147 -2.42 -15.68 -3.16
N VAL A 148 -2.43 -14.75 -2.22
CA VAL A 148 -1.89 -14.93 -0.87
C VAL A 148 -2.94 -14.43 0.11
N SER A 149 -3.33 -15.26 1.07
CA SER A 149 -4.32 -14.91 2.08
C SER A 149 -3.70 -14.96 3.47
N ASN A 150 -3.71 -13.83 4.20
CA ASN A 150 -3.29 -13.76 5.61
C ASN A 150 -1.91 -14.39 5.91
N TYR A 151 -0.95 -14.26 5.00
CA TYR A 151 0.40 -14.76 5.19
C TYR A 151 1.09 -14.00 6.31
N ALA A 152 1.58 -14.71 7.34
CA ALA A 152 2.26 -14.09 8.45
C ALA A 152 3.60 -13.51 8.02
N TYR A 153 3.74 -12.19 8.11
CA TYR A 153 4.95 -11.46 7.77
C TYR A 153 5.18 -10.38 8.83
N SER A 154 6.22 -10.56 9.64
CA SER A 154 6.44 -9.76 10.86
C SER A 154 6.88 -8.34 10.55
N ASN A 155 6.33 -7.36 11.28
CA ASN A 155 6.76 -5.95 11.41
C ASN A 155 7.47 -5.34 10.20
N PHE A 156 6.89 -5.53 9.01
CA PHE A 156 7.39 -4.94 7.79
C PHE A 156 7.04 -3.45 7.70
N GLU A 157 8.00 -2.65 7.25
CA GLU A 157 7.83 -1.24 6.97
C GLU A 157 8.16 -0.97 5.50
N LEU A 158 7.30 -0.24 4.80
CA LEU A 158 7.51 0.10 3.40
C LEU A 158 8.03 1.53 3.28
N ASN A 159 9.23 1.68 2.71
CA ASN A 159 9.92 2.95 2.50
C ASN A 159 10.29 3.19 1.02
N TYR A 160 10.45 2.12 0.25
CA TYR A 160 10.89 2.20 -1.13
C TYR A 160 10.21 1.17 -2.01
N VAL A 161 10.03 1.54 -3.28
CA VAL A 161 9.77 0.61 -4.38
C VAL A 161 11.07 0.46 -5.17
N GLN A 162 11.58 -0.76 -5.24
CA GLN A 162 12.76 -1.13 -6.02
C GLN A 162 12.34 -1.84 -7.31
N VAL A 163 13.00 -1.54 -8.41
CA VAL A 163 12.84 -2.26 -9.69
C VAL A 163 14.18 -2.65 -10.30
N SER A 164 14.20 -3.79 -10.99
CA SER A 164 15.34 -4.25 -11.79
C SER A 164 14.91 -5.25 -12.87
N ASP A 165 15.83 -5.60 -13.77
CA ASP A 165 15.61 -6.63 -14.80
C ASP A 165 15.65 -8.08 -14.26
N GLY A 166 16.19 -8.28 -13.05
CA GLY A 166 16.30 -9.58 -12.38
C GLY A 166 17.08 -10.67 -13.14
N SER A 167 17.70 -10.34 -14.27
CA SER A 167 18.25 -11.30 -15.24
C SER A 167 19.50 -10.72 -15.91
N ALA A 168 20.49 -11.57 -16.17
CA ALA A 168 21.72 -11.19 -16.85
C ALA A 168 21.55 -10.97 -18.38
N VAL A 169 20.35 -11.14 -18.93
CA VAL A 169 20.05 -11.22 -20.37
C VAL A 169 19.25 -9.98 -20.82
N PRO A 170 19.52 -9.40 -22.01
CA PRO A 170 19.07 -8.04 -22.29
C PRO A 170 17.55 -7.92 -22.54
N LYS A 171 16.98 -6.86 -21.97
CA LYS A 171 15.65 -6.28 -22.20
C LYS A 171 14.46 -7.19 -21.92
N SER A 172 13.85 -7.00 -20.76
CA SER A 172 12.56 -7.59 -20.37
C SER A 172 11.37 -6.89 -21.05
N LEU A 173 11.41 -5.56 -21.16
CA LEU A 173 10.31 -4.75 -21.72
C LEU A 173 10.76 -3.92 -22.93
N THR A 174 9.83 -3.61 -23.82
CA THR A 174 10.08 -2.85 -25.06
C THR A 174 9.42 -1.48 -25.09
N SER A 175 8.34 -1.27 -24.33
CA SER A 175 7.61 0.00 -24.23
C SER A 175 6.67 0.00 -23.01
N GLY A 176 6.13 1.19 -22.68
CA GLY A 176 5.09 1.38 -21.66
C GLY A 176 5.62 1.76 -20.27
N ASN A 177 4.77 1.63 -19.25
CA ASN A 177 5.05 1.97 -17.86
C ASN A 177 4.46 0.93 -16.89
N VAL A 178 5.04 0.85 -15.70
CA VAL A 178 4.44 0.19 -14.54
C VAL A 178 4.09 1.27 -13.52
N TYR A 179 2.85 1.23 -13.02
CA TYR A 179 2.34 2.16 -12.03
C TYR A 179 2.25 1.47 -10.68
N VAL A 180 2.72 2.13 -9.64
CA VAL A 180 2.59 1.67 -8.26
C VAL A 180 1.91 2.76 -7.46
N SER A 181 0.72 2.50 -6.97
CA SER A 181 0.04 3.37 -6.00
C SER A 181 0.16 2.74 -4.62
N ILE A 182 0.42 3.53 -3.59
CA ILE A 182 0.51 3.09 -2.20
C ILE A 182 -0.29 4.06 -1.36
N ASP A 183 -1.21 3.53 -0.57
CA ASP A 183 -1.99 4.30 0.40
C ASP A 183 -1.96 3.57 1.76
N ASP A 184 -2.34 4.28 2.82
CA ASP A 184 -2.59 3.64 4.09
C ASP A 184 -3.69 2.60 3.89
N SER A 185 -3.46 1.37 4.38
CA SER A 185 -4.52 0.37 4.41
C SER A 185 -5.64 0.92 5.28
N MET A 186 -6.77 1.33 4.68
CA MET A 186 -7.98 1.53 5.43
C MET A 186 -8.39 0.17 5.98
N LEU A 187 -8.00 -0.11 7.24
CA LEU A 187 -8.74 -1.05 8.06
C LEU A 187 -10.22 -0.72 7.84
N GLN A 188 -11.01 -1.72 7.41
CA GLN A 188 -12.44 -1.55 7.17
C GLN A 188 -13.01 -0.63 8.26
N THR A 189 -13.60 0.46 7.81
CA THR A 189 -13.80 1.74 8.52
C THR A 189 -14.69 1.63 9.76
N GLU A 190 -15.13 0.42 10.13
CA GLU A 190 -15.95 0.13 11.29
C GLU A 190 -15.25 0.55 12.60
N THR A 191 -13.94 0.31 12.75
CA THR A 191 -13.19 0.66 13.98
C THR A 191 -12.99 2.16 14.18
N LEU A 192 -12.89 2.96 13.12
CA LEU A 192 -12.73 4.41 13.25
C LEU A 192 -14.03 5.06 13.76
N VAL A 193 -15.20 4.63 13.29
CA VAL A 193 -16.48 5.15 13.80
C VAL A 193 -16.64 4.83 15.30
N TYR A 194 -16.25 3.63 15.74
CA TYR A 194 -16.23 3.28 17.16
C TYR A 194 -15.23 4.10 17.99
N ALA A 195 -14.13 4.57 17.40
CA ALA A 195 -13.17 5.45 18.09
C ALA A 195 -13.74 6.86 18.36
N TRP A 196 -14.67 7.35 17.52
CA TRP A 196 -15.33 8.65 17.72
C TRP A 196 -16.50 8.60 18.71
N ILE A 197 -17.09 7.43 18.96
CA ILE A 197 -18.25 7.27 19.88
C ILE A 197 -17.94 7.79 21.30
N PRO A 198 -16.81 7.43 21.96
CA PRO A 198 -16.46 7.95 23.28
C PRO A 198 -16.32 9.48 23.30
N VAL A 199 -15.81 10.08 22.23
CA VAL A 199 -15.63 11.53 22.10
C VAL A 199 -16.99 12.23 22.02
N ILE A 200 -17.90 11.74 21.17
CA ILE A 200 -19.27 12.26 21.02
C ILE A 200 -20.05 12.16 22.33
N VAL A 201 -19.97 11.02 23.02
CA VAL A 201 -20.65 10.78 24.30
C VAL A 201 -20.12 11.73 25.39
N THR A 202 -18.81 11.97 25.42
CA THR A 202 -18.19 12.89 26.40
C THR A 202 -18.66 14.33 26.20
N PHE A 203 -18.73 14.80 24.94
CA PHE A 203 -19.26 16.13 24.64
C PHE A 203 -20.76 16.26 24.93
N ALA A 204 -21.54 15.21 24.66
CA ALA A 204 -22.97 15.18 25.00
C ALA A 204 -23.20 15.26 26.53
N MET A 205 -22.44 14.50 27.32
CA MET A 205 -22.51 14.56 28.78
C MET A 205 -22.09 15.91 29.34
N LEU A 206 -21.03 16.52 28.83
CA LEU A 206 -20.62 17.89 29.17
C LEU A 206 -21.73 18.90 28.89
N GLY A 207 -22.41 18.78 27.74
CA GLY A 207 -23.56 19.62 27.40
C GLY A 207 -24.72 19.48 28.40
N VAL A 208 -25.04 18.26 28.83
CA VAL A 208 -26.09 17.99 29.82
C VAL A 208 -25.72 18.56 31.20
N VAL A 209 -24.48 18.35 31.66
CA VAL A 209 -24.01 18.87 32.95
C VAL A 209 -24.04 20.40 32.98
N LEU A 210 -23.58 21.06 31.91
CA LEU A 210 -23.66 22.52 31.78
C LEU A 210 -25.10 23.03 31.74
N GLY A 211 -26.00 22.28 31.09
CA GLY A 211 -27.44 22.57 31.07
C GLY A 211 -28.10 22.47 32.45
N LEU A 212 -27.71 21.47 33.24
CA LEU A 212 -28.19 21.30 34.62
C LEU A 212 -27.66 22.39 35.54
N LEU A 213 -26.37 22.72 35.47
CA LEU A 213 -25.77 23.82 36.26
C LEU A 213 -26.44 25.17 35.97
N LYS A 214 -26.82 25.43 34.71
CA LYS A 214 -27.55 26.64 34.30
C LYS A 214 -28.99 26.69 34.83
N LYS A 215 -29.61 25.54 35.11
CA LYS A 215 -30.94 25.46 35.76
C LYS A 215 -30.87 25.67 37.28
N VAL A 216 -29.77 25.27 37.92
CA VAL A 216 -29.58 25.36 39.37
C VAL A 216 -29.10 26.75 39.81
N THR A 217 -28.44 27.49 38.92
CA THR A 217 -27.94 28.86 39.18
C THR A 217 -28.94 29.96 38.77
N LYS A 218 -30.19 29.59 38.49
CA LYS A 218 -31.34 30.49 38.31
C LYS A 218 -32.29 30.31 39.48
#